data_AF-A0A5C3NX27-F1
#
_entry.id   AF-A0A5C3NX27-F1
#
_cell.length_a   1.000
_cell.length_b   1.000
_cell.length_c   1.000
_cell.angle_alpha   90.00
_cell.angle_beta   90.00
_cell.angle_gamma   90.00
#
_symmetry.space_group_name_H-M   'P 1'
#
loop_
_entity.id
_entity.type
_entity.pdbx_description
1 polymer ?
#
loop_
_entity_poly.entity_id
_entity_poly.type
_entity_poly.pdbx_seq_one_letter_code
_entity_poly.pdbx_strand_id
1 'polypeptide(L)'
;FVQDVAGFKSFMHDHDVIVAGSAALSLLVPSTPVRDYDLYVPIRGFQLLIKYLVDVEGYTNSKPKLRRSRPRTALEYCSWNLSHFTSGISGLVRLRRGKTIVDVYCTGVGSVIDSPCLPLGYCWTTLLMNYMTFDGFRSAYPTLTLRRRGLYIYHRILHPSFPAETNPIHLNKYLRRGFQFRL
;
A
#
# COMPACT_ATOMS: atom_id res chain seq x y z
N PHE A 1 13.67 6.32 3.29
CA PHE A 1 12.60 7.34 3.36
C PHE A 1 12.35 7.78 4.79
N VAL A 2 12.61 6.94 5.78
CA VAL A 2 12.84 7.34 7.17
C VAL A 2 14.32 7.67 7.40
N GLN A 3 14.62 8.51 8.39
CA GLN A 3 15.95 8.81 8.93
C GLN A 3 16.22 7.99 10.20
N ASP A 4 15.23 7.85 11.08
CA ASP A 4 15.26 6.98 12.26
C ASP A 4 14.87 5.55 11.88
N VAL A 5 15.84 4.82 11.32
CA VAL A 5 15.60 3.44 10.85
C VAL A 5 15.29 2.48 12.00
N ALA A 6 15.95 2.63 13.15
CA ALA A 6 15.77 1.74 14.29
C ALA A 6 14.40 1.95 14.95
N GLY A 7 14.02 3.19 15.22
CA GLY A 7 12.70 3.51 15.77
C GLY A 7 11.58 3.14 14.81
N PHE A 8 11.76 3.35 13.51
CA PHE A 8 10.74 2.94 12.53
C PHE A 8 10.57 1.41 12.49
N LYS A 9 11.65 0.65 12.58
CA LYS A 9 11.57 -0.82 12.67
C LYS A 9 10.82 -1.27 13.93
N SER A 10 11.14 -0.70 15.10
CA SER A 10 10.38 -0.99 16.33
C SER A 10 8.90 -0.64 16.16
N PHE A 11 8.60 0.51 15.58
CA PHE A 11 7.22 0.93 15.30
C PHE A 11 6.51 -0.08 14.39
N MET A 12 7.18 -0.59 13.36
CA MET A 12 6.61 -1.61 12.48
C MET A 12 6.25 -2.89 13.24
N HIS A 13 7.11 -3.33 14.15
CA HIS A 13 6.87 -4.49 15.00
C HIS A 13 5.69 -4.26 15.95
N ASP A 14 5.68 -3.14 16.67
CA ASP A 14 4.72 -2.88 17.75
C ASP A 14 3.31 -2.54 17.24
N HIS A 15 3.20 -2.10 15.98
CA HIS A 15 1.94 -1.65 15.39
C HIS A 15 1.53 -2.39 14.12
N ASP A 16 2.18 -3.51 13.78
CA ASP A 16 1.91 -4.31 12.59
C ASP A 16 1.91 -3.46 11.30
N VAL A 17 2.90 -2.58 11.16
CA VAL A 17 3.03 -1.77 9.93
C VAL A 17 3.76 -2.59 8.89
N ILE A 18 3.23 -2.58 7.66
CA ILE A 18 3.93 -3.14 6.49
C ILE A 18 4.24 -2.06 5.47
N VAL A 19 5.38 -2.22 4.80
CA VAL A 19 5.77 -1.40 3.63
C VAL A 19 5.47 -2.20 2.38
N ALA A 20 4.66 -1.69 1.47
CA ALA A 20 4.24 -2.41 0.27
C ALA A 20 4.46 -1.59 -1.00
N GLY A 21 3.83 -2.03 -2.09
CA GLY A 21 3.80 -1.31 -3.36
C GLY A 21 5.16 -1.24 -4.04
N SER A 22 5.45 -0.10 -4.65
CA SER A 22 6.66 0.06 -5.47
C SER A 22 7.96 -0.08 -4.67
N ALA A 23 7.96 0.34 -3.40
CA ALA A 23 9.12 0.22 -2.53
C ALA A 23 9.45 -1.26 -2.27
N ALA A 24 8.46 -2.05 -1.87
CA ALA A 24 8.63 -3.48 -1.66
C ALA A 24 9.06 -4.21 -2.94
N LEU A 25 8.42 -3.92 -4.08
CA LEU A 25 8.76 -4.53 -5.37
C LEU A 25 10.23 -4.27 -5.77
N SER A 26 10.73 -3.06 -5.49
CA SER A 26 12.09 -2.66 -5.86
C SER A 26 13.21 -3.44 -5.16
N LEU A 27 12.90 -4.12 -4.06
CA LEU A 27 13.84 -4.96 -3.33
C LEU A 27 14.10 -6.30 -4.02
N LEU A 28 13.06 -6.90 -4.61
CA LEU A 28 13.20 -8.13 -5.39
C LEU A 28 13.72 -7.87 -6.80
N VAL A 29 13.24 -6.79 -7.41
CA VAL A 29 13.55 -6.45 -8.78
C VAL A 29 14.00 -5.00 -8.80
N PRO A 30 15.31 -4.75 -8.63
CA PRO A 30 15.86 -3.42 -8.70
C PRO A 30 15.39 -2.71 -9.98
N SER A 31 14.86 -1.51 -9.78
CA SER A 31 14.36 -0.63 -10.83
C SER A 31 14.75 0.81 -10.49
N THR A 32 14.18 1.79 -11.18
CA THR A 32 14.45 3.20 -10.90
C THR A 32 14.18 3.56 -9.43
N PRO A 33 14.91 4.53 -8.85
CA PRO A 33 14.78 4.90 -7.45
C PRO A 33 13.33 5.18 -7.05
N VAL A 34 12.87 4.51 -5.98
CA VAL A 34 11.51 4.66 -5.46
C VAL A 34 11.42 5.92 -4.60
N ARG A 35 10.43 6.75 -4.91
CA ARG A 35 10.12 7.98 -4.16
C ARG A 35 8.71 8.00 -3.57
N ASP A 36 7.95 6.94 -3.84
CA ASP A 36 6.59 6.70 -3.39
C ASP A 36 6.54 5.43 -2.54
N TYR A 37 6.15 5.59 -1.28
CA TYR A 37 6.13 4.53 -0.28
C TYR A 37 4.69 4.33 0.19
N ASP A 38 4.24 3.08 0.15
CA ASP A 38 2.91 2.69 0.61
C ASP A 38 3.05 1.97 1.95
N LEU A 39 2.50 2.55 3.02
CA LEU A 39 2.48 1.97 4.36
C LEU A 39 1.06 1.53 4.69
N TYR A 40 0.90 0.30 5.16
CA TYR A 40 -0.39 -0.21 5.64
C TYR A 40 -0.29 -0.49 7.12
N VAL A 41 -1.29 -0.04 7.88
CA VAL A 41 -1.33 -0.15 9.33
C VAL A 41 -2.76 -0.41 9.80
N PRO A 42 -2.98 -1.27 10.82
CA PRO A 42 -4.28 -1.38 11.47
C PRO A 42 -4.75 -0.07 12.09
N ILE A 43 -6.07 0.10 12.25
CA ILE A 43 -6.67 1.35 12.74
C ILE A 43 -6.09 1.84 14.06
N ARG A 44 -5.67 0.92 14.95
CA ARG A 44 -5.02 1.22 16.24
C ARG A 44 -3.70 1.97 16.08
N GLY A 45 -2.92 1.67 15.04
CA GLY A 45 -1.62 2.28 14.78
C GLY A 45 -1.69 3.49 13.85
N PHE A 46 -2.85 3.76 13.23
CA PHE A 46 -2.94 4.72 12.14
C PHE A 46 -2.58 6.15 12.54
N GLN A 47 -3.17 6.67 13.61
CA GLN A 47 -2.85 8.03 14.09
C GLN A 47 -1.44 8.12 14.67
N LEU A 48 -0.98 7.06 15.33
CA LEU A 48 0.37 6.99 15.90
C LEU A 48 1.43 7.02 14.80
N LEU A 49 1.22 6.29 13.69
CA LEU A 49 2.14 6.27 12.56
C LEU A 49 2.22 7.62 11.87
N ILE A 50 1.07 8.29 11.66
CA ILE A 50 1.03 9.64 11.11
C ILE A 50 1.80 10.60 12.02
N LYS A 51 1.55 10.54 13.34
CA LYS A 51 2.24 11.39 14.32
C LYS A 51 3.75 11.14 14.31
N TYR A 52 4.20 9.88 14.31
CA TYR A 52 5.61 9.53 14.19
C TYR A 52 6.24 10.11 12.91
N LEU A 53 5.59 9.93 11.76
CA LEU A 53 6.11 10.43 10.49
C LEU A 53 6.17 11.97 10.42
N VAL A 54 5.26 12.67 11.10
CA VAL A 54 5.26 14.14 11.15
C VAL A 54 6.28 14.65 12.17
N ASP A 55 6.19 14.19 13.41
CA ASP A 55 6.92 14.77 14.54
C ASP A 55 8.38 14.32 14.58
N VAL A 56 8.67 13.06 14.22
CA VAL A 56 10.03 12.48 14.26
C VAL A 56 10.70 12.60 12.89
N GLU A 57 9.96 12.29 11.82
CA GLU A 57 10.52 12.24 10.47
C GLU A 57 10.31 13.54 9.68
N GLY A 58 9.62 14.55 10.22
CA GLY A 58 9.48 15.85 9.56
C GLY A 58 8.70 15.81 8.24
N TYR A 59 7.79 14.86 8.07
CA TYR A 59 6.84 14.89 6.96
C TYR A 59 5.74 15.92 7.21
N THR A 60 5.16 16.43 6.12
CA THR A 60 4.00 17.32 6.17
C THR A 60 2.74 16.62 5.66
N ASN A 61 1.62 16.86 6.35
CA ASN A 61 0.32 16.36 5.94
C ASN A 61 -0.16 17.07 4.67
N SER A 62 -0.42 16.31 3.61
CA SER A 62 -1.37 16.80 2.60
C SER A 62 -2.79 16.54 3.11
N LYS A 63 -3.75 17.44 2.81
CA LYS A 63 -5.14 17.35 3.30
C LYS A 63 -5.66 15.89 3.15
N PRO A 64 -6.26 15.29 4.20
CA PRO A 64 -6.76 13.92 4.13
C PRO A 64 -7.75 13.81 2.96
N LYS A 65 -7.41 13.01 1.94
CA LYS A 65 -8.23 12.92 0.72
C LYS A 65 -9.36 11.90 0.82
N LEU A 66 -9.30 10.99 1.79
CA LEU A 66 -10.27 9.89 1.88
C LEU A 66 -10.76 9.71 3.32
N ARG A 67 -11.93 10.28 3.61
CA ARG A 67 -12.86 9.74 4.60
C ARG A 67 -14.05 9.21 3.82
N ARG A 68 -13.92 8.02 3.22
CA ARG A 68 -15.11 7.28 2.79
C ARG A 68 -15.83 6.76 4.04
N SER A 69 -17.12 6.51 3.91
CA SER A 69 -17.94 5.82 4.91
C SER A 69 -17.18 4.57 5.37
N ARG A 70 -16.75 4.58 6.63
CA ARG A 70 -16.01 3.46 7.23
C ARG A 70 -16.94 2.23 7.20
N PRO A 71 -16.47 1.07 6.71
CA PRO A 71 -17.20 -0.18 6.96
C PRO A 71 -17.40 -0.31 8.47
N ARG A 72 -18.63 -0.64 8.87
CA ARG A 72 -19.04 -0.71 10.28
C ARG A 72 -18.88 -2.10 10.86
N THR A 73 -18.83 -3.12 10.00
CA THR A 73 -18.71 -4.52 10.38
C THR A 73 -17.53 -5.20 9.70
N ALA A 74 -17.08 -6.31 10.29
CA ALA A 74 -16.06 -7.17 9.72
C ALA A 74 -16.50 -7.75 8.36
N LEU A 75 -17.78 -8.13 8.25
CA LEU A 75 -18.36 -8.64 7.00
C LEU A 75 -18.34 -7.56 5.92
N GLU A 76 -18.78 -6.34 6.23
CA GLU A 76 -18.66 -5.21 5.30
C GLU A 76 -17.21 -5.02 4.90
N TYR A 77 -16.28 -4.95 5.85
CA TYR A 77 -14.86 -4.74 5.54
C TYR A 77 -14.26 -5.77 4.55
N CYS A 78 -14.66 -7.04 4.65
CA CYS A 78 -14.18 -8.12 3.78
C CYS A 78 -14.96 -8.27 2.45
N SER A 79 -16.25 -7.93 2.43
CA SER A 79 -17.11 -8.11 1.25
C SER A 79 -17.33 -6.83 0.44
N TRP A 80 -16.93 -5.67 0.99
CA TRP A 80 -17.20 -4.37 0.40
C TRP A 80 -16.53 -4.21 -0.96
N ASN A 81 -17.36 -4.17 -2.00
CA ASN A 81 -17.04 -3.81 -3.38
C ASN A 81 -15.67 -4.36 -3.81
N LEU A 82 -15.58 -5.67 -4.04
CA LEU A 82 -14.34 -6.38 -4.36
C LEU A 82 -13.55 -5.75 -5.52
N SER A 83 -14.22 -5.05 -6.44
CA SER A 83 -13.62 -4.38 -7.60
C SER A 83 -13.04 -3.00 -7.30
N HIS A 84 -13.36 -2.41 -6.16
CA HIS A 84 -12.98 -1.04 -5.82
C HIS A 84 -11.49 -0.93 -5.45
N PHE A 85 -10.83 0.14 -5.89
CA PHE A 85 -9.38 0.33 -5.74
C PHE A 85 -8.95 0.45 -4.26
N THR A 86 -9.83 0.99 -3.42
CA THR A 86 -9.59 1.14 -1.98
C THR A 86 -10.25 0.04 -1.14
N SER A 87 -10.55 -1.13 -1.70
CA SER A 87 -11.10 -2.24 -0.91
C SER A 87 -10.09 -2.70 0.15
N GLY A 88 -10.60 -3.02 1.35
CA GLY A 88 -9.78 -3.27 2.53
C GLY A 88 -9.16 -2.01 3.16
N ILE A 89 -9.41 -0.80 2.67
CA ILE A 89 -8.85 0.45 3.22
C ILE A 89 -9.96 1.26 3.90
N SER A 90 -9.78 1.58 5.18
CA SER A 90 -10.72 2.38 5.99
C SER A 90 -10.32 3.85 6.13
N GLY A 91 -9.11 4.22 5.67
CA GLY A 91 -8.63 5.61 5.64
C GLY A 91 -7.32 5.75 4.88
N LEU A 92 -7.04 6.96 4.40
CA LEU A 92 -5.81 7.29 3.69
C LEU A 92 -5.33 8.68 4.04
N VAL A 93 -4.06 8.79 4.43
CA VAL A 93 -3.35 10.07 4.58
C VAL A 93 -2.10 10.03 3.72
N ARG A 94 -1.91 11.09 2.92
CA ARG A 94 -0.71 11.27 2.11
C ARG A 94 0.21 12.28 2.78
N LEU A 95 1.46 11.89 2.98
CA LEU A 95 2.51 12.68 3.59
C LEU A 95 3.60 13.01 2.58
N ARG A 96 4.26 14.16 2.75
CA ARG A 96 5.35 14.60 1.86
C ARG A 96 6.55 15.17 2.61
N ARG A 97 7.75 14.83 2.13
CA ARG A 97 9.04 15.42 2.54
C ARG A 97 9.92 15.60 1.31
N GLY A 98 10.01 16.84 0.82
CA GLY A 98 10.65 17.15 -0.47
C GLY A 98 9.98 16.40 -1.63
N LYS A 99 10.77 15.59 -2.37
CA LYS A 99 10.27 14.74 -3.48
C LYS A 99 9.75 13.37 -3.03
N THR A 100 9.83 13.05 -1.73
CA THR A 100 9.38 11.78 -1.17
C THR A 100 7.91 11.87 -0.78
N ILE A 101 7.14 10.86 -1.16
CA ILE A 101 5.73 10.70 -0.85
C ILE A 101 5.56 9.42 -0.04
N VAL A 102 4.82 9.50 1.07
CA VAL A 102 4.40 8.35 1.85
C VAL A 102 2.88 8.35 1.90
N ASP A 103 2.25 7.30 1.37
CA ASP A 103 0.82 7.05 1.51
C ASP A 103 0.60 6.09 2.68
N VAL A 104 -0.11 6.54 3.71
CA VAL A 104 -0.47 5.76 4.89
C VAL A 104 -1.91 5.29 4.74
N TYR A 105 -2.08 3.99 4.58
CA TYR A 105 -3.35 3.29 4.45
C TYR A 105 -3.77 2.71 5.80
N CYS A 106 -4.89 3.19 6.31
CA CYS A 106 -5.56 2.60 7.46
C CYS A 106 -6.32 1.34 7.02
N THR A 107 -6.14 0.26 7.76
CA THR A 107 -6.81 -1.02 7.56
C THR A 107 -7.65 -1.36 8.78
N GLY A 108 -8.68 -2.17 8.56
CA GLY A 108 -9.56 -2.65 9.61
C GLY A 108 -10.65 -1.68 10.05
N VAL A 109 -11.45 -2.20 10.98
CA VAL A 109 -12.63 -1.54 11.57
C VAL A 109 -12.56 -1.49 13.10
N GLY A 110 -11.42 -1.84 13.69
CA GLY A 110 -11.22 -1.94 15.14
C GLY A 110 -11.61 -3.32 15.68
N SER A 111 -11.46 -4.37 14.88
CA SER A 111 -11.83 -5.74 15.27
C SER A 111 -10.67 -6.73 15.11
N VAL A 112 -10.89 -7.98 15.50
CA VAL A 112 -9.91 -9.07 15.40
C VAL A 112 -9.49 -9.39 13.95
N ILE A 113 -10.27 -8.97 12.95
CA ILE A 113 -9.94 -9.21 11.54
C ILE A 113 -9.08 -8.10 10.90
N ASP A 114 -8.70 -7.09 11.67
CA ASP A 114 -7.90 -5.97 11.20
C ASP A 114 -6.52 -6.46 10.77
N SER A 115 -6.26 -6.45 9.46
CA SER A 115 -4.99 -6.93 8.90
C SER A 115 -4.42 -5.90 7.92
N PRO A 116 -3.14 -5.52 8.08
CA PRO A 116 -2.47 -4.63 7.12
C PRO A 116 -2.31 -5.29 5.74
N CYS A 117 -2.35 -6.63 5.68
CA CYS A 117 -2.18 -7.40 4.45
C CYS A 117 -3.46 -7.51 3.61
N LEU A 118 -4.64 -7.31 4.20
CA LEU A 118 -5.91 -7.52 3.50
C LEU A 118 -6.03 -6.68 2.20
N PRO A 119 -5.68 -5.37 2.19
CA PRO A 119 -5.66 -4.56 0.95
C PRO A 119 -4.81 -5.12 -0.17
N LEU A 120 -3.76 -5.88 0.14
CA LEU A 120 -2.86 -6.43 -0.87
C LEU A 120 -3.58 -7.45 -1.76
N GLY A 121 -4.50 -8.23 -1.19
CA GLY A 121 -5.37 -9.13 -1.95
C GLY A 121 -6.30 -8.38 -2.92
N TYR A 122 -6.55 -7.10 -2.67
CA TYR A 122 -7.35 -6.23 -3.52
C TYR A 122 -6.54 -5.42 -4.54
N CYS A 123 -5.22 -5.60 -4.59
CA CYS A 123 -4.40 -4.93 -5.59
C CYS A 123 -4.78 -5.36 -7.01
N TRP A 124 -4.75 -4.39 -7.93
CA TRP A 124 -5.09 -4.61 -9.35
C TRP A 124 -4.06 -5.47 -10.09
N THR A 125 -2.88 -5.71 -9.52
CA THR A 125 -1.86 -6.60 -10.09
C THR A 125 -1.08 -7.37 -9.03
N THR A 126 -0.64 -8.57 -9.39
CA THR A 126 0.23 -9.42 -8.56
C THR A 126 1.59 -8.77 -8.23
N LEU A 127 2.05 -7.79 -9.03
CA LEU A 127 3.29 -7.06 -8.74
C LEU A 127 3.22 -6.21 -7.46
N LEU A 128 2.01 -5.89 -7.00
CA LEU A 128 1.78 -5.12 -5.78
C LEU A 128 1.53 -5.99 -4.55
N MET A 129 1.47 -7.31 -4.72
CA MET A 129 1.24 -8.29 -3.65
C MET A 129 2.57 -8.72 -3.01
N ASN A 130 3.41 -7.72 -2.75
CA ASN A 130 4.74 -7.82 -2.18
C ASN A 130 4.83 -6.79 -1.05
N TYR A 131 5.36 -7.20 0.10
CA TYR A 131 5.47 -6.31 1.25
C TYR A 131 6.61 -6.70 2.18
N MET A 132 7.04 -5.75 2.99
CA MET A 132 8.00 -5.91 4.05
C MET A 132 7.32 -5.70 5.40
N THR A 133 7.58 -6.62 6.30
CA THR A 133 7.26 -6.58 7.73
C THR A 133 8.52 -6.29 8.52
N PHE A 134 8.42 -6.15 9.85
CA PHE A 134 9.61 -6.11 10.70
C PHE A 134 10.51 -7.35 10.51
N ASP A 135 9.92 -8.54 10.43
CA ASP A 135 10.65 -9.83 10.35
C ASP A 135 11.22 -10.13 8.96
N GLY A 136 10.88 -9.31 7.96
CA GLY A 136 11.43 -9.43 6.63
C GLY A 136 10.40 -9.32 5.52
N PHE A 137 10.77 -9.86 4.37
CA PHE A 137 10.11 -9.64 3.10
C PHE A 137 9.19 -10.80 2.70
N ARG A 138 8.02 -10.48 2.12
CA ARG A 138 7.02 -11.43 1.66
C ARG A 138 6.59 -11.11 0.22
N SER A 139 6.45 -12.14 -0.60
CA SER A 139 5.92 -12.07 -1.96
C SER A 139 4.89 -13.17 -2.15
N ALA A 140 3.67 -12.80 -2.55
CA ALA A 140 2.65 -13.79 -2.85
C ALA A 140 2.91 -14.51 -4.20
N TYR A 141 3.63 -13.86 -5.11
CA TYR A 141 3.91 -14.37 -6.45
C TYR A 141 5.39 -14.21 -6.81
N PRO A 142 6.32 -14.86 -6.08
CA PRO A 142 7.75 -14.64 -6.23
C PRO A 142 8.24 -15.03 -7.64
N THR A 143 7.79 -16.17 -8.18
CA THR A 143 8.19 -16.63 -9.51
C THR A 143 7.79 -15.67 -10.63
N LEU A 144 6.58 -15.10 -10.56
CA LEU A 144 6.12 -14.09 -11.52
C LEU A 144 6.91 -12.81 -11.36
N THR A 145 7.03 -12.33 -10.13
CA THR A 145 7.71 -11.08 -9.78
C THR A 145 9.17 -11.08 -10.26
N LEU A 146 9.95 -12.13 -9.93
CA LEU A 146 11.35 -12.27 -10.30
C LEU A 146 11.56 -12.41 -11.82
N ARG A 147 10.57 -12.98 -12.54
CA ARG A 147 10.56 -13.03 -14.01
C ARG A 147 10.07 -11.75 -14.66
N ARG A 148 9.84 -10.68 -13.88
CA ARG A 148 9.27 -9.40 -14.33
C ARG A 148 7.93 -9.59 -15.03
N ARG A 149 7.08 -10.50 -14.52
CA ARG A 149 5.73 -10.77 -15.04
C ARG A 149 4.69 -10.43 -13.99
N GLY A 150 3.61 -9.78 -14.43
CA GLY A 150 2.44 -9.47 -13.61
C GLY A 150 1.18 -10.03 -14.25
N LEU A 151 0.27 -10.52 -13.43
CA LEU A 151 -1.14 -10.65 -13.80
C LEU A 151 -1.85 -9.39 -13.33
N TYR A 152 -2.85 -8.94 -14.09
CA TYR A 152 -3.71 -7.86 -13.65
C TYR A 152 -5.17 -8.26 -13.68
N ILE A 153 -5.95 -7.63 -12.82
CA ILE A 153 -7.36 -7.91 -12.64
C ILE A 153 -8.14 -6.84 -13.40
N TYR A 154 -8.63 -7.19 -14.60
CA TYR A 154 -9.25 -6.25 -15.54
C TYR A 154 -10.38 -5.43 -14.92
N HIS A 155 -11.28 -6.09 -14.16
CA HIS A 155 -12.43 -5.41 -13.54
C HIS A 155 -12.02 -4.32 -12.52
N ARG A 156 -10.83 -4.42 -11.91
CA ARG A 156 -10.33 -3.40 -10.96
C ARG A 156 -9.72 -2.21 -11.67
N ILE A 157 -9.02 -2.43 -12.79
CA ILE A 157 -8.43 -1.36 -13.59
C ILE A 157 -9.52 -0.50 -14.24
N LEU A 158 -10.61 -1.13 -14.68
CA LEU A 158 -11.74 -0.43 -15.29
C LEU A 158 -12.72 0.20 -14.30
N HIS A 159 -12.62 -0.13 -13.00
CA HIS A 159 -13.56 0.41 -12.02
C HIS A 159 -13.33 1.94 -11.87
N PRO A 160 -14.38 2.79 -11.83
CA PRO A 160 -14.23 4.26 -11.78
C PRO A 160 -13.43 4.80 -10.58
N SER A 161 -13.25 3.98 -9.54
CA SER A 161 -12.41 4.33 -8.39
C SER A 161 -10.91 4.19 -8.66
N PHE A 162 -10.52 3.54 -9.75
CA PHE A 162 -9.12 3.37 -10.09
C PHE A 162 -8.47 4.75 -10.22
N PRO A 163 -7.24 4.97 -9.74
CA PRO A 163 -6.68 6.31 -9.74
C PRO A 163 -6.53 6.81 -11.18
N ALA A 164 -6.93 8.08 -11.39
CA ALA A 164 -7.12 8.65 -12.72
C ALA A 164 -8.14 7.87 -13.58
N GLU A 165 -9.19 7.37 -12.94
CA GLU A 165 -10.39 6.72 -13.48
C GLU A 165 -10.17 5.35 -14.11
N THR A 166 -9.32 5.26 -15.13
CA THR A 166 -9.00 4.00 -15.86
C THR A 166 -7.58 4.02 -16.45
N ASN A 167 -6.72 4.92 -15.94
CA ASN A 167 -5.57 5.35 -16.71
C ASN A 167 -4.47 4.28 -16.88
N PRO A 168 -3.99 4.05 -18.11
CA PRO A 168 -2.77 3.29 -18.37
C PRO A 168 -1.51 3.85 -17.69
N ILE A 169 -1.48 5.03 -17.05
CA ILE A 169 -0.31 5.57 -16.33
C ILE A 169 0.24 4.59 -15.30
N HIS A 170 -0.62 3.96 -14.50
CA HIS A 170 -0.20 2.99 -13.49
C HIS A 170 0.38 1.72 -14.14
N LEU A 171 -0.20 1.25 -15.23
CA LEU A 171 0.31 0.13 -16.04
C LEU A 171 1.65 0.49 -16.69
N ASN A 172 1.70 1.64 -17.36
CA ASN A 172 2.85 2.22 -18.06
C ASN A 172 4.04 2.41 -17.13
N LYS A 173 3.81 2.74 -15.85
CA LYS A 173 4.85 2.79 -14.82
C LYS A 173 5.61 1.46 -14.72
N TYR A 174 4.89 0.34 -14.66
CA TYR A 174 5.50 -0.99 -14.57
C TYR A 174 6.03 -1.49 -15.91
N LEU A 175 5.35 -1.19 -17.03
CA LEU A 175 5.87 -1.47 -18.37
C LEU A 175 7.23 -0.79 -18.61
N ARG A 176 7.38 0.50 -18.26
CA ARG A 176 8.65 1.23 -18.34
C ARG A 176 9.74 0.69 -17.42
N ARG A 177 9.36 -0.03 -16.36
CA ARG A 177 10.30 -0.75 -15.48
C ARG A 177 10.65 -2.14 -16.02
N GLY A 178 10.21 -2.49 -17.23
CA GLY A 178 10.52 -3.76 -17.89
C GLY A 178 9.64 -4.93 -17.45
N PHE A 179 8.49 -4.65 -16.81
CA PHE A 179 7.52 -5.69 -16.50
C PHE A 179 6.63 -6.00 -17.70
N GLN A 180 6.28 -7.27 -17.86
CA GLN A 180 5.30 -7.74 -18.83
C GLN A 180 4.01 -8.11 -18.11
N PHE A 181 2.88 -7.64 -18.63
CA PHE A 181 1.58 -8.09 -18.16
C PHE A 181 1.05 -9.21 -19.05
N ARG A 182 0.51 -10.27 -18.44
CA ARG A 182 -0.18 -11.35 -19.14
C ARG A 182 -1.66 -11.30 -18.76
N LEU A 183 -2.51 -11.55 -19.74
CA LEU A 183 -3.93 -11.83 -19.56
C LEU A 183 -4.10 -13.21 -18.90
#